data_AF-A0A433RNU4-F1
#
_entry.id   AF-A0A433RNU4-F1
#
_cell.length_a   1.000
_cell.length_b   1.000
_cell.length_c   1.000
_cell.angle_alpha   90.00
_cell.angle_beta   90.00
_cell.angle_gamma   90.00
#
_symmetry.space_group_name_H-M   'P 1'
#
loop_
_entity.id
_entity.type
_entity.pdbx_description
1 polymer ?
#
loop_
_entity_poly.entity_id
_entity_poly.type
_entity_poly.pdbx_seq_one_letter_code
_entity_poly.pdbx_strand_id
1 'polypeptide(L)'
;MRFVVKEFEVSLVGDHSERTIAIGIEDEFGMVFPSPLTNFIKSEYYMKGKSLSSQKNVAYAITRFFNYVYKNISMPFYTSLKVKGLKGIKLEHAAAYITELSLQTRAKIKSSHY
;
A
#
# COMPACT_ATOMS: atom_id res chain seq x y z
N MET A 1 -4.49 -5.10 -12.07
CA MET A 1 -3.90 -5.38 -10.75
C MET A 1 -3.83 -4.11 -9.93
N ARG A 2 -4.26 -4.15 -8.66
CA ARG A 2 -4.23 -3.03 -7.71
C ARG A 2 -3.93 -3.54 -6.30
N PHE A 3 -3.07 -2.85 -5.56
CA PHE A 3 -2.85 -3.11 -4.14
C PHE A 3 -3.96 -2.49 -3.30
N VAL A 4 -4.55 -3.26 -2.40
CA VAL A 4 -5.70 -2.86 -1.57
C VAL A 4 -5.43 -3.14 -0.10
N VAL A 5 -6.07 -2.37 0.79
CA VAL A 5 -6.04 -2.61 2.24
C VAL A 5 -7.30 -3.38 2.62
N LYS A 6 -7.13 -4.48 3.37
CA LYS A 6 -8.25 -5.28 3.89
C LYS A 6 -8.11 -5.43 5.40
N GLU A 7 -9.23 -5.32 6.09
CA GLU A 7 -9.33 -5.68 7.51
C GLU A 7 -9.80 -7.12 7.58
N PHE A 8 -9.20 -7.91 8.48
CA PHE A 8 -9.58 -9.28 8.70
C PHE A 8 -9.50 -9.63 10.18
N GLU A 9 -10.22 -10.66 10.56
CA GLU A 9 -10.32 -11.14 11.92
C GLU A 9 -9.41 -12.35 12.10
N VAL A 10 -8.61 -12.34 13.16
CA VAL A 10 -7.70 -13.41 13.55
C VAL A 10 -8.23 -14.01 14.83
N SER A 11 -8.57 -15.30 14.78
CA SER A 11 -8.88 -16.07 15.97
C SER A 11 -7.61 -16.25 16.80
N LEU A 12 -7.65 -15.81 18.05
CA LEU A 12 -6.64 -16.11 19.06
C LEU A 12 -7.00 -17.43 19.74
N VAL A 13 -6.11 -17.92 20.61
CA VAL A 13 -6.38 -19.13 21.39
C VAL A 13 -7.60 -18.88 22.31
N GLY A 14 -8.68 -19.64 22.10
CA GLY A 14 -9.96 -19.49 22.82
C GLY A 14 -11.06 -18.85 21.95
N ASP A 15 -12.06 -18.24 22.60
CA ASP A 15 -13.18 -17.51 21.94
C ASP A 15 -12.85 -16.03 21.66
N HIS A 16 -11.57 -15.66 21.73
CA HIS A 16 -11.13 -14.29 21.48
C HIS A 16 -10.70 -14.13 20.03
N SER A 17 -11.24 -13.12 19.37
CA SER A 17 -10.82 -12.70 18.05
C SER A 17 -10.27 -11.27 18.09
N GLU A 18 -9.30 -11.00 17.22
CA GLU A 18 -8.73 -9.67 17.07
C GLU A 18 -8.73 -9.24 15.61
N ARG A 19 -9.03 -7.97 15.37
CA ARG A 19 -8.97 -7.39 14.03
C ARG A 19 -7.56 -6.94 13.70
N THR A 20 -7.12 -7.20 12.48
CA THR A 20 -5.84 -6.72 11.97
C THR A 20 -5.95 -6.35 10.49
N ILE A 21 -4.90 -5.71 9.96
CA ILE A 21 -4.87 -5.19 8.60
C ILE A 21 -3.94 -6.04 7.72
N ALA A 22 -4.45 -6.42 6.54
CA ALA A 22 -3.69 -7.06 5.46
C ALA A 22 -3.56 -6.14 4.26
N ILE A 23 -2.55 -6.45 3.45
CA ILE A 23 -2.41 -5.93 2.10
C ILE A 23 -2.88 -7.03 1.14
N GLY A 24 -3.85 -6.71 0.30
CA GLY A 24 -4.33 -7.57 -0.78
C GLY A 24 -3.86 -7.09 -2.15
N ILE A 25 -3.92 -7.99 -3.12
CA ILE A 25 -3.73 -7.72 -4.54
C ILE A 25 -5.04 -8.05 -5.24
N GLU A 26 -5.70 -7.02 -5.75
CA GLU A 26 -6.92 -7.11 -6.54
C GLU A 26 -6.57 -7.30 -8.02
N ASP A 27 -7.14 -8.32 -8.65
CA ASP A 27 -7.00 -8.54 -10.09
C ASP A 27 -7.98 -7.69 -10.91
N GLU A 28 -8.06 -7.93 -12.21
CA GLU A 28 -8.98 -7.21 -13.10
C GLU A 28 -10.45 -7.66 -12.99
N PHE A 29 -10.69 -8.84 -12.40
CA PHE A 29 -12.03 -9.40 -12.17
C PHE A 29 -12.58 -9.04 -10.78
N GLY A 30 -11.81 -8.32 -9.97
CA GLY A 30 -12.17 -7.91 -8.61
C GLY A 30 -11.87 -8.95 -7.53
N MET A 31 -11.16 -10.03 -7.87
CA MET A 31 -10.71 -11.02 -6.89
C MET A 31 -9.51 -10.49 -6.11
N VAL A 32 -9.58 -10.60 -4.78
CA VAL A 32 -8.52 -10.11 -3.88
C VAL A 32 -7.72 -11.27 -3.31
N PHE A 33 -6.47 -11.34 -3.71
CA PHE A 33 -5.50 -12.32 -3.22
C PHE A 33 -4.66 -11.75 -2.08
N PRO A 34 -4.27 -12.56 -1.07
CA PRO A 34 -3.39 -12.09 0.00
C PRO A 34 -2.00 -11.74 -0.55
N SER A 35 -1.49 -10.56 -0.18
CA SER A 35 -0.12 -10.16 -0.54
C SER A 35 0.90 -10.68 0.48
N PRO A 36 2.11 -11.10 0.04
CA PRO A 36 3.24 -11.35 0.94
C PRO A 36 3.60 -10.16 1.85
N LEU A 37 3.25 -8.94 1.42
CA LEU A 37 3.43 -7.71 2.19
C LEU A 37 2.59 -7.67 3.47
N THR A 38 1.57 -8.51 3.58
CA THR A 38 0.79 -8.68 4.82
C THR A 38 1.68 -9.10 5.99
N ASN A 39 2.71 -9.92 5.74
CA ASN A 39 3.60 -10.35 6.82
C ASN A 39 4.38 -9.17 7.43
N PHE A 40 4.72 -8.15 6.64
CA PHE A 40 5.35 -6.93 7.13
C PHE A 40 4.43 -6.16 8.08
N ILE A 41 3.14 -6.00 7.72
CA ILE A 41 2.15 -5.36 8.61
C ILE A 41 2.02 -6.18 9.91
N LYS A 42 1.99 -7.50 9.78
CA LYS A 42 1.89 -8.42 10.92
C LYS A 42 3.09 -8.30 11.86
N SER A 43 4.32 -8.39 11.35
CA SER A 43 5.54 -8.42 12.18
C SER A 43 5.88 -7.05 12.78
N GLU A 44 5.70 -5.98 12.01
CA GLU A 44 6.16 -4.64 12.42
C GLU A 44 5.12 -3.84 13.19
N TYR A 45 3.83 -4.20 13.09
CA TYR A 45 2.75 -3.43 13.71
C TYR A 45 1.89 -4.29 14.61
N TYR A 46 1.25 -5.33 14.07
CA TYR A 46 0.32 -6.17 14.85
C TYR A 46 1.02 -6.85 16.04
N MET A 47 2.08 -7.62 15.78
CA MET A 47 2.84 -8.33 16.83
C MET A 47 3.51 -7.40 17.83
N LYS A 48 3.67 -6.11 17.50
CA LYS A 48 4.21 -5.08 18.40
C LYS A 48 3.11 -4.30 19.13
N GLY A 49 1.87 -4.79 19.13
CA GLY A 49 0.73 -4.21 19.83
C GLY A 49 0.31 -2.84 19.30
N LYS A 50 0.61 -2.52 18.03
CA LYS A 50 0.20 -1.23 17.45
C LYS A 50 -1.30 -1.23 17.14
N SER A 51 -1.95 -0.10 17.37
CA SER A 51 -3.39 0.06 17.14
C SER A 51 -3.78 -0.25 15.68
N LEU A 52 -5.03 -0.67 15.49
CA LEU A 52 -5.59 -0.93 14.17
C LEU A 52 -5.46 0.28 13.24
N SER A 53 -5.65 1.50 13.77
CA SER A 53 -5.47 2.75 13.04
C SER A 53 -4.03 2.94 12.55
N SER A 54 -3.03 2.64 13.39
CA SER A 54 -1.61 2.70 12.99
C SER A 54 -1.29 1.67 11.91
N GLN A 55 -1.78 0.44 12.04
CA GLN A 55 -1.64 -0.60 11.01
C GLN A 55 -2.26 -0.15 9.67
N LYS A 56 -3.47 0.40 9.72
CA LYS A 56 -4.24 0.87 8.56
C LYS A 56 -3.55 2.04 7.85
N ASN A 57 -3.04 3.01 8.60
CA ASN A 57 -2.33 4.16 8.03
C ASN A 57 -1.09 3.73 7.24
N VAL A 58 -0.31 2.81 7.78
CA VAL A 58 0.90 2.31 7.11
C VAL A 58 0.53 1.45 5.90
N ALA A 59 -0.45 0.56 6.04
CA ALA A 59 -0.94 -0.23 4.90
C ALA A 59 -1.44 0.69 3.77
N TYR A 60 -2.12 1.79 4.07
CA TYR A 60 -2.52 2.76 3.06
C TYR A 60 -1.34 3.49 2.43
N ALA A 61 -0.34 3.90 3.21
CA ALA A 61 0.84 4.55 2.66
C ALA A 61 1.57 3.64 1.66
N ILE A 62 1.76 2.37 2.04
CA ILE A 62 2.41 1.35 1.21
C ILE A 62 1.59 1.07 -0.06
N THR A 63 0.30 0.78 0.08
CA THR A 63 -0.57 0.45 -1.06
C THR A 63 -0.71 1.61 -2.05
N ARG A 64 -0.81 2.86 -1.58
CA ARG A 64 -0.83 4.03 -2.47
C ARG A 64 0.47 4.17 -3.26
N PHE A 65 1.61 4.00 -2.59
CA PHE A 65 2.90 4.05 -3.27
C PHE A 65 3.04 2.95 -4.34
N PHE A 66 2.71 1.70 -4.00
CA PHE A 66 2.79 0.61 -4.98
C PHE A 66 1.79 0.75 -6.12
N ASN A 67 0.59 1.26 -5.86
CA ASN A 67 -0.37 1.60 -6.92
C ASN A 67 0.16 2.69 -7.85
N TYR A 68 0.80 3.72 -7.30
CA TYR A 68 1.47 4.74 -8.11
C TYR A 68 2.58 4.15 -8.98
N VAL A 69 3.45 3.32 -8.41
CA VAL A 69 4.52 2.65 -9.15
C VAL A 69 3.94 1.76 -10.26
N TYR A 70 2.92 0.97 -9.95
CA TYR A 70 2.28 0.08 -10.92
C TYR A 70 1.61 0.86 -12.06
N LYS A 71 0.91 1.96 -11.76
CA LYS A 71 0.31 2.85 -12.77
C LYS A 71 1.35 3.38 -13.77
N ASN A 72 2.58 3.57 -13.30
CA ASN A 72 3.67 4.18 -14.04
C ASN A 72 4.66 3.16 -14.61
N ILE A 73 4.38 1.85 -14.49
CA ILE A 73 5.32 0.76 -14.78
C ILE A 73 5.79 0.71 -16.24
N SER A 74 5.02 1.28 -17.17
CA SER A 74 5.36 1.37 -18.59
C SER A 74 6.34 2.49 -18.92
N MET A 75 6.55 3.45 -18.03
CA MET A 75 7.47 4.56 -18.29
C MET A 75 8.93 4.11 -18.16
N PRO A 76 9.85 4.64 -18.99
CA PRO A 76 11.27 4.27 -18.99
C PRO A 76 11.88 4.19 -17.59
N PHE A 77 11.57 5.18 -16.74
CA PHE A 77 12.04 5.29 -15.36
C PHE A 77 11.66 4.08 -14.47
N TYR A 78 10.48 3.49 -14.66
CA TYR A 78 9.99 2.37 -13.84
C TYR A 78 10.17 0.99 -14.49
N THR A 79 10.57 0.93 -15.77
CA THR A 79 10.61 -0.33 -16.55
C THR A 79 11.46 -1.41 -15.89
N SER A 80 12.53 -1.03 -15.20
CA SER A 80 13.41 -1.97 -14.48
C SER A 80 12.68 -2.77 -13.39
N LEU A 81 11.58 -2.22 -12.85
CA LEU A 81 10.76 -2.87 -11.83
C LEU A 81 9.93 -4.03 -12.38
N LYS A 82 9.69 -4.10 -13.70
CA LYS A 82 9.02 -5.26 -14.31
C LYS A 82 9.82 -6.54 -14.12
N VAL A 83 11.15 -6.43 -14.13
CA VAL A 83 12.06 -7.57 -13.96
C VAL A 83 12.48 -7.74 -12.51
N LYS A 84 12.82 -6.64 -11.82
CA LYS A 84 13.36 -6.69 -10.46
C LYS A 84 12.30 -6.72 -9.36
N GLY A 85 11.05 -6.41 -9.68
CA GLY A 85 9.97 -6.27 -8.70
C GLY A 85 10.31 -5.29 -7.58
N LEU A 86 9.93 -5.64 -6.35
CA LEU A 86 10.19 -4.83 -5.15
C LEU A 86 11.68 -4.54 -4.91
N LYS A 87 12.58 -5.46 -5.27
CA LYS A 87 14.04 -5.26 -5.12
C LYS A 87 14.59 -4.18 -6.04
N GLY A 88 13.86 -3.82 -7.10
CA GLY A 88 14.23 -2.73 -7.99
C GLY A 88 13.83 -1.35 -7.48
N ILE A 89 13.05 -1.27 -6.39
CA ILE A 89 12.58 0.01 -5.86
C ILE A 89 13.76 0.78 -5.28
N LYS A 90 13.88 2.04 -5.70
CA LYS A 90 14.91 2.98 -5.28
C LYS A 90 14.27 4.24 -4.70
N LEU A 91 15.07 5.04 -3.99
CA LEU A 91 14.65 6.31 -3.41
C LEU A 91 14.05 7.28 -4.44
N GLU A 92 14.55 7.26 -5.66
CA GLU A 92 14.05 8.10 -6.76
C GLU A 92 12.57 7.83 -7.09
N HIS A 93 12.09 6.58 -6.99
CA HIS A 93 10.68 6.25 -7.17
C HIS A 93 9.80 6.84 -6.07
N ALA A 94 10.28 6.79 -4.82
CA ALA A 94 9.59 7.34 -3.67
C ALA A 94 9.55 8.88 -3.73
N ALA A 95 10.65 9.52 -4.14
CA ALA A 95 10.71 10.95 -4.36
C ALA A 95 9.69 11.38 -5.42
N ALA A 96 9.64 10.69 -6.57
CA ALA A 96 8.66 10.97 -7.63
C ALA A 96 7.21 10.86 -7.14
N TYR A 97 6.89 9.85 -6.33
CA TYR A 97 5.57 9.71 -5.72
C TYR A 97 5.23 10.88 -4.77
N ILE A 98 6.16 11.29 -3.91
CA ILE A 98 5.97 12.43 -2.99
C ILE A 98 5.78 13.74 -3.76
N THR A 99 6.52 13.92 -4.85
CA THR A 99 6.37 15.07 -5.75
C THR A 99 4.96 15.08 -6.37
N GLU A 100 4.47 13.94 -6.88
CA GLU A 100 3.12 13.82 -7.42
C GLU A 100 2.05 14.20 -6.38
N LEU A 101 2.15 13.68 -5.15
CA LEU A 101 1.21 14.03 -4.08
C LEU A 101 1.22 15.53 -3.78
N SER A 102 2.40 16.15 -3.79
CA SER A 102 2.58 17.58 -3.53
C SER A 102 1.92 18.43 -4.63
N LEU A 103 2.08 18.01 -5.89
CA LEU A 103 1.46 18.68 -7.04
C LEU A 103 -0.07 18.53 -7.02
N GLN A 104 -0.59 17.33 -6.76
CA GLN A 104 -2.03 17.08 -6.64
C GLN A 104 -2.67 17.91 -5.53
N THR A 105 -2.00 18.02 -4.38
CA THR A 105 -2.48 18.84 -3.26
C THR A 105 -2.57 20.31 -3.65
N ARG A 106 -1.53 20.85 -4.31
CA ARG A 106 -1.55 22.25 -4.81
C ARG A 106 -2.67 22.47 -5.82
N ALA A 107 -2.85 21.54 -6.76
CA ALA A 107 -3.91 21.63 -7.76
C ALA A 107 -5.31 21.62 -7.12
N LYS A 108 -5.54 20.75 -6.13
CA LYS A 108 -6.81 20.64 -5.41
C LYS A 108 -7.13 21.89 -4.59
N ILE A 109 -6.13 22.49 -3.95
CA ILE A 109 -6.28 23.77 -3.24
C ILE A 109 -6.71 24.84 -4.24
N LYS A 110 -6.03 24.93 -5.39
CA LYS A 110 -6.36 25.89 -6.43
C LYS A 110 -7.80 25.71 -6.93
N SER A 111 -8.26 24.48 -7.18
CA SER A 111 -9.63 24.21 -7.64
C SER A 111 -10.71 24.44 -6.57
N SER A 112 -10.36 24.49 -5.28
CA SER A 112 -11.31 24.74 -4.19
C SER A 112 -11.55 26.23 -3.92
N HIS A 113 -10.75 27.11 -4.54
CA HIS A 113 -10.84 28.56 -4.39
C HIS A 113 -11.51 29.24 -5.61
N TYR A 114 -12.04 28.46 -6.55
CA TYR A 114 -12.90 28.88 -7.65
C TYR A 114 -14.25 28.15 -7.54
#